data_AF-A0A833D3B3-F1
#
_entry.id   AF-A0A833D3B3-F1
#
_cell.length_a   1.000
_cell.length_b   1.000
_cell.length_c   1.000
_cell.angle_alpha   90.00
_cell.angle_beta   90.00
_cell.angle_gamma   90.00
#
_symmetry.space_group_name_H-M   'P 1'
#
loop_
_entity.id
_entity.type
_entity.pdbx_description
1 polymer ?
#
loop_
_entity_poly.entity_id
_entity_poly.type
_entity_poly.pdbx_seq_one_letter_code
_entity_poly.pdbx_strand_id
1 'polypeptide(L)'
;QYGIHPGAAALARALFGAVRRHRAGDQTRLRGVPLETLVDHCTRQPAKVYGIYPQKGTIAVGCDADIAIWDPSRQVTIMQAMMHGGADYTPYEGFEVTGWPVLTMVRGKVVVEDGKLVGRAGHGTYIERARSPFASPAGRQVTEFAPAGAFKG
;
A
#
# COMPACT_ATOMS: atom_id res chain seq x y z
N GLN A 1 -22.50 -17.75 -13.81
CA GLN A 1 -22.36 -17.78 -12.33
C GLN A 1 -21.02 -18.44 -12.01
N TYR A 2 -19.95 -17.66 -11.83
CA TYR A 2 -18.68 -18.22 -11.37
C TYR A 2 -18.73 -18.32 -9.84
N GLY A 3 -19.22 -19.45 -9.35
CA GLY A 3 -19.22 -19.77 -7.93
C GLY A 3 -17.79 -19.96 -7.44
N ILE A 4 -17.41 -19.23 -6.39
CA ILE A 4 -16.12 -19.34 -5.73
C ILE A 4 -16.01 -20.77 -5.19
N HIS A 5 -15.00 -21.51 -5.66
CA HIS A 5 -14.72 -22.86 -5.16
C HIS A 5 -14.38 -22.76 -3.66
N PRO A 6 -14.95 -23.61 -2.77
CA PRO A 6 -14.79 -23.50 -1.31
C PRO A 6 -13.33 -23.49 -0.79
N GLY A 7 -12.36 -23.89 -1.62
CA GLY A 7 -10.93 -23.79 -1.30
C GLY A 7 -10.34 -22.36 -1.36
N ALA A 8 -10.92 -21.45 -2.13
CA ALA A 8 -10.42 -20.06 -2.25
C ALA A 8 -10.73 -19.22 -1.00
N ALA A 9 -11.89 -19.45 -0.36
CA ALA A 9 -12.27 -18.80 0.89
C ALA A 9 -11.33 -19.18 2.07
N ALA A 10 -10.83 -20.41 2.08
CA ALA A 10 -9.87 -20.87 3.10
C ALA A 10 -8.49 -20.20 2.96
N LEU A 11 -8.02 -19.96 1.73
CA LEU A 11 -6.74 -19.30 1.46
C LEU A 11 -6.77 -17.80 1.83
N ALA A 12 -7.91 -17.15 1.59
CA ALA A 12 -8.19 -15.76 1.94
C ALA A 12 -8.16 -15.50 3.45
N ARG A 13 -8.89 -16.34 4.21
CA ARG A 13 -8.86 -16.33 5.69
C ARG A 13 -7.46 -16.52 6.23
N ALA A 14 -6.69 -17.40 5.58
CA ALA A 14 -5.31 -17.54 5.94
C ALA A 14 -4.56 -16.21 5.68
N LEU A 15 -4.68 -15.60 4.50
CA LEU A 15 -3.91 -14.44 4.00
C LEU A 15 -4.17 -13.14 4.77
N PHE A 16 -5.40 -12.93 5.21
CA PHE A 16 -5.82 -11.66 5.81
C PHE A 16 -6.48 -11.80 7.19
N GLY A 17 -6.65 -13.01 7.73
CA GLY A 17 -7.53 -13.25 8.88
C GLY A 17 -6.90 -13.17 10.28
N ALA A 18 -5.58 -13.05 10.43
CA ALA A 18 -4.94 -13.18 11.74
C ALA A 18 -3.94 -12.06 12.06
N VAL A 19 -4.46 -10.89 12.42
CA VAL A 19 -3.73 -9.97 13.31
C VAL A 19 -3.84 -10.56 14.73
N ARG A 20 -2.74 -11.12 15.24
CA ARG A 20 -2.71 -11.63 16.62
C ARG A 20 -2.56 -10.43 17.55
N ARG A 21 -3.48 -10.24 18.50
CA ARG A 21 -3.31 -9.24 19.57
C ARG A 21 -2.16 -9.70 20.47
N HIS A 22 -1.15 -8.85 20.61
CA HIS A 22 0.02 -9.08 21.43
C HIS A 22 -0.14 -8.43 22.82
N ARG A 23 0.49 -9.00 23.85
CA ARG A 23 0.58 -8.40 25.19
C ARG A 23 1.35 -7.07 25.10
N ALA A 24 1.11 -6.15 26.04
CA ALA A 24 1.83 -4.89 26.11
C ALA A 24 3.35 -5.13 26.06
N GLY A 25 4.01 -4.64 25.00
CA GLY A 25 5.44 -4.79 24.74
C GLY A 25 5.80 -5.61 23.49
N ASP A 26 4.88 -6.35 22.88
CA ASP A 26 5.15 -7.20 21.71
C ASP A 26 4.52 -6.63 20.43
N GLN A 27 5.25 -6.70 19.31
CA GLN A 27 4.93 -5.97 18.07
C GLN A 27 3.72 -6.59 17.37
N THR A 28 2.83 -5.74 16.84
CA THR A 28 1.68 -6.24 16.05
C THR A 28 2.19 -6.94 14.80
N ARG A 29 1.81 -8.21 14.62
CA ARG A 29 2.24 -9.03 13.47
C ARG A 29 1.04 -9.49 12.65
N LEU A 30 1.17 -9.41 11.33
CA LEU A 30 0.28 -10.05 10.37
C LEU A 30 1.00 -11.26 9.78
N ARG A 31 0.49 -12.47 10.06
CA ARG A 31 1.09 -13.75 9.62
C ARG A 31 2.58 -13.91 9.97
N GLY A 32 3.00 -13.35 11.11
CA GLY A 32 4.38 -13.40 11.57
C GLY A 32 5.28 -12.28 11.03
N VAL A 33 4.79 -11.45 10.10
CA VAL A 33 5.49 -10.24 9.63
C VAL A 33 5.14 -9.06 10.54
N PRO A 34 6.13 -8.30 11.06
CA PRO A 34 5.86 -7.10 11.82
C PRO A 34 5.11 -6.04 11.01
N LEU A 35 4.17 -5.34 11.63
CA LEU A 35 3.35 -4.34 10.96
C LEU A 35 4.21 -3.21 10.38
N GLU A 36 5.26 -2.79 11.08
CA GLU A 36 6.19 -1.79 10.57
C GLU A 36 6.93 -2.24 9.31
N THR A 37 7.21 -3.55 9.14
CA THR A 37 7.78 -4.09 7.91
C THR A 37 6.80 -3.97 6.76
N LEU A 38 5.52 -4.26 7.00
CA LEU A 38 4.47 -4.08 5.99
C LEU A 38 4.31 -2.61 5.61
N VAL A 39 4.26 -1.72 6.61
CA VAL A 39 4.19 -0.27 6.37
C VAL A 39 5.40 0.20 5.55
N ASP A 40 6.62 -0.24 5.89
CA ASP A 40 7.83 0.12 5.15
C ASP A 40 7.77 -0.33 3.69
N HIS A 41 7.34 -1.57 3.43
CA HIS A 41 7.25 -2.16 2.09
C HIS A 41 6.11 -1.58 1.25
N CYS A 42 4.98 -1.21 1.86
CA CYS A 42 3.82 -0.68 1.16
C CYS A 42 3.88 0.85 0.95
N THR A 43 4.73 1.57 1.68
CA THR A 43 4.73 3.04 1.66
C THR A 43 6.13 3.64 1.41
N ARG A 44 7.05 3.48 2.37
CA ARG A 44 8.36 4.16 2.36
C ARG A 44 9.27 3.66 1.25
N GLN A 45 9.37 2.34 1.07
CA GLN A 45 10.25 1.75 0.05
C GLN A 45 9.81 2.13 -1.37
N PRO A 46 8.52 2.00 -1.76
CA PRO A 46 8.04 2.51 -3.05
C PRO A 46 8.34 4.00 -3.24
N ALA A 47 8.13 4.83 -2.22
CA ALA A 47 8.41 6.27 -2.32
C ALA A 47 9.89 6.56 -2.62
N LYS A 48 10.81 5.82 -1.99
CA LYS A 48 12.25 5.93 -2.29
C LYS A 48 12.59 5.40 -3.68
N VAL A 49 12.05 4.23 -4.07
CA VAL A 49 12.28 3.61 -5.38
C VAL A 49 11.80 4.51 -6.52
N TYR A 50 10.68 5.21 -6.35
CA TYR A 50 10.13 6.13 -7.34
C TYR A 50 10.62 7.58 -7.19
N GLY A 51 11.54 7.89 -6.26
CA GLY A 51 12.13 9.21 -6.12
C GLY A 51 11.17 10.30 -5.63
N ILE A 52 10.17 9.93 -4.83
CA ILE A 52 9.17 10.85 -4.24
C ILE A 52 9.27 10.93 -2.71
N TYR A 53 10.29 10.30 -2.13
CA TYR A 53 10.65 10.44 -0.72
C TYR A 53 11.47 11.73 -0.52
N PRO A 54 11.28 12.52 0.57
CA PRO A 54 10.41 12.24 1.72
C PRO A 54 8.97 12.73 1.58
N GLN A 55 8.60 13.45 0.51
CA GLN A 55 7.26 14.04 0.35
C GLN A 55 6.14 12.99 0.54
N LYS A 56 6.37 11.74 0.11
CA LYS A 56 5.47 10.60 0.28
C LYS A 56 6.10 9.45 1.06
N GLY A 57 5.25 8.59 1.61
CA GLY A 57 5.65 7.32 2.23
C GLY A 57 6.21 7.44 3.64
N THR A 58 6.05 8.59 4.30
CA THR A 58 6.39 8.76 5.72
C THR A 58 5.49 9.79 6.39
N ILE A 59 5.26 9.63 7.70
CA ILE A 59 4.59 10.60 8.54
C ILE A 59 5.66 11.43 9.23
N ALA A 60 5.90 12.63 8.74
CA ALA A 60 6.83 13.60 9.33
C ALA A 60 6.41 15.03 8.97
N VAL A 61 6.88 16.01 9.74
CA VAL A 61 6.65 17.43 9.45
C VAL A 61 7.21 17.78 8.07
N GLY A 62 6.42 18.49 7.27
CA GLY A 62 6.78 18.88 5.90
C GLY A 62 6.48 17.82 4.83
N CYS A 63 5.99 16.63 5.20
CA CYS A 63 5.52 15.62 4.26
C CYS A 63 4.02 15.79 3.96
N ASP A 64 3.55 15.23 2.85
CA ASP A 64 2.13 15.25 2.53
C ASP A 64 1.34 14.40 3.55
N ALA A 65 0.23 14.93 4.04
CA ALA A 65 -0.68 14.23 4.95
C ALA A 65 -1.56 13.20 4.20
N ASP A 66 -0.90 12.20 3.63
CA ASP A 66 -1.52 11.01 3.03
C ASP A 66 -1.58 9.90 4.09
N ILE A 67 -2.75 9.71 4.70
CA ILE A 67 -2.92 8.90 5.90
C ILE A 67 -4.10 7.96 5.71
N ALA A 68 -3.91 6.68 6.06
CA ALA A 68 -4.99 5.72 6.18
C ALA A 68 -5.16 5.34 7.67
N ILE A 69 -6.38 5.46 8.18
CA ILE A 69 -6.76 4.98 9.51
C ILE A 69 -7.38 3.60 9.33
N TRP A 70 -6.90 2.64 10.12
CA TRP A 70 -7.23 1.24 9.98
C TRP A 70 -7.86 0.73 11.27
N ASP A 71 -8.99 0.04 11.16
CA ASP A 71 -9.53 -0.75 12.27
C ASP A 71 -8.99 -2.17 12.15
N PRO A 72 -8.07 -2.62 13.03
CA PRO A 72 -7.46 -3.94 12.94
C PRO A 72 -8.40 -5.08 13.37
N SER A 73 -9.56 -4.76 13.95
CA SER A 73 -10.53 -5.73 14.47
C SER A 73 -11.73 -5.95 13.56
N ARG A 74 -11.95 -5.04 12.61
CA ARG A 74 -13.06 -5.10 11.66
C ARG A 74 -12.93 -6.32 10.76
N GLN A 75 -13.97 -7.14 10.72
CA GLN A 75 -14.09 -8.28 9.80
C GLN A 75 -14.93 -7.86 8.59
N VAL A 76 -14.44 -8.14 7.39
CA VAL A 76 -15.11 -7.76 6.14
C VAL A 76 -15.04 -8.94 5.17
N THR A 77 -16.16 -9.22 4.52
CA THR A 77 -16.18 -10.05 3.30
C THR A 77 -16.05 -9.12 2.11
N ILE A 78 -14.97 -9.26 1.34
CA ILE A 78 -14.73 -8.43 0.16
C ILE A 78 -15.79 -8.74 -0.90
N MET A 79 -16.46 -7.70 -1.37
CA MET A 79 -17.44 -7.76 -2.45
C MET A 79 -17.15 -6.69 -3.49
N GLN A 80 -17.45 -6.97 -4.76
CA GLN A 80 -17.27 -6.01 -5.84
C GLN A 80 -18.04 -4.72 -5.61
N ALA A 81 -19.23 -4.79 -5.02
CA ALA A 81 -20.05 -3.61 -4.70
C ALA A 81 -19.35 -2.61 -3.75
N MET A 82 -18.29 -3.02 -3.06
CA MET A 82 -17.50 -2.17 -2.18
C MET A 82 -16.33 -1.49 -2.88
N MET A 83 -15.97 -1.94 -4.09
CA MET A 83 -14.83 -1.42 -4.83
C MET A 83 -15.22 -0.13 -5.55
N HIS A 84 -14.34 0.88 -5.48
CA HIS A 84 -14.50 2.13 -6.24
C HIS A 84 -13.79 2.10 -7.59
N GLY A 85 -13.50 0.90 -8.11
CA GLY A 85 -12.82 0.70 -9.40
C GLY A 85 -13.78 0.68 -10.59
N GLY A 86 -13.24 0.84 -11.80
CA GLY A 86 -14.05 0.83 -13.03
C GLY A 86 -14.35 -0.56 -13.61
N ALA A 87 -13.81 -1.62 -13.01
CA ALA A 87 -14.14 -2.99 -13.41
C ALA A 87 -15.50 -3.42 -12.84
N ASP A 88 -16.09 -4.47 -13.41
CA ASP A 88 -17.34 -5.09 -12.96
C ASP A 88 -17.11 -6.33 -12.07
N TYR A 89 -15.85 -6.67 -11.77
CA TYR A 89 -15.48 -7.76 -10.87
C TYR A 89 -14.24 -7.42 -10.03
N THR A 90 -14.07 -8.17 -8.94
CA THR A 90 -12.83 -8.21 -8.15
C THR A 90 -12.37 -9.66 -8.02
N PRO A 91 -11.07 -9.97 -8.18
CA PRO A 91 -10.55 -11.32 -7.97
C PRO A 91 -10.64 -11.77 -6.50
N TYR A 92 -10.91 -10.83 -5.58
CA TYR A 92 -11.03 -11.06 -4.14
C TYR A 92 -12.48 -11.24 -3.69
N GLU A 93 -13.43 -11.44 -4.60
CA GLU A 93 -14.84 -11.65 -4.27
C GLU A 93 -15.00 -12.77 -3.23
N GLY A 94 -15.80 -12.53 -2.20
CA GLY A 94 -16.08 -13.48 -1.12
C GLY A 94 -14.94 -13.73 -0.14
N PHE A 95 -13.80 -13.03 -0.24
CA PHE A 95 -12.68 -13.20 0.67
C PHE A 95 -12.98 -12.56 2.02
N GLU A 96 -12.89 -13.32 3.11
CA GLU A 96 -12.97 -12.78 4.46
C GLU A 96 -11.61 -12.26 4.94
N VAL A 97 -11.58 -11.01 5.40
CA VAL A 97 -10.39 -10.32 5.86
C VAL A 97 -10.61 -9.72 7.25
N THR A 98 -9.55 -9.66 8.05
CA THR A 98 -9.54 -8.99 9.35
C THR A 98 -8.62 -7.78 9.28
N GLY A 99 -9.15 -6.63 9.64
CA GLY A 99 -8.49 -5.36 9.40
C GLY A 99 -9.07 -4.66 8.16
N TRP A 100 -9.58 -3.45 8.32
CA TRP A 100 -10.15 -2.68 7.20
C TRP A 100 -9.88 -1.18 7.35
N PRO A 101 -9.63 -0.44 6.25
CA PRO A 101 -9.48 1.01 6.32
C PRO A 101 -10.84 1.65 6.63
N VAL A 102 -10.86 2.54 7.62
CA VAL A 102 -12.06 3.29 8.02
C VAL A 102 -12.05 4.72 7.51
N LEU A 103 -10.85 5.28 7.28
CA LEU A 103 -10.69 6.63 6.78
C LEU A 103 -9.40 6.74 5.97
N THR A 104 -9.47 7.42 4.82
CA THR A 104 -8.32 7.72 3.97
C THR A 104 -8.27 9.21 3.69
N MET A 105 -7.10 9.80 3.90
CA MET A 105 -6.79 11.20 3.63
C MET A 105 -5.73 11.32 2.54
N VAL A 106 -5.89 12.33 1.70
CA VAL A 106 -4.90 12.74 0.69
C VAL A 106 -4.61 14.21 0.90
N ARG A 107 -3.34 14.56 1.19
CA ARG A 107 -2.89 15.92 1.52
C ARG A 107 -3.81 16.62 2.54
N GLY A 108 -4.16 15.92 3.61
CA GLY A 108 -4.95 16.48 4.71
C GLY A 108 -6.46 16.56 4.45
N LYS A 109 -6.95 16.10 3.30
CA LYS A 109 -8.39 16.04 3.00
C LYS A 109 -8.89 14.61 3.05
N VAL A 110 -9.98 14.37 3.78
CA VAL A 110 -10.66 13.08 3.79
C VAL A 110 -11.22 12.82 2.39
N VAL A 111 -10.84 11.69 1.80
CA VAL A 111 -11.32 11.26 0.48
C VAL A 111 -12.23 10.05 0.57
N VAL A 112 -12.02 9.19 1.56
CA VAL A 112 -12.89 8.04 1.86
C VAL A 112 -13.13 8.00 3.36
N GLU A 113 -14.38 7.80 3.77
CA GLU A 113 -14.80 7.64 5.15
C GLU A 113 -15.89 6.58 5.22
N ASP A 114 -15.74 5.59 6.10
CA ASP A 114 -16.69 4.48 6.28
C ASP A 114 -17.11 3.77 4.98
N GLY A 115 -16.15 3.61 4.06
CA GLY A 115 -16.37 2.95 2.77
C GLY A 115 -17.11 3.82 1.74
N LYS A 116 -17.32 5.11 2.02
CA LYS A 116 -17.92 6.06 1.08
C LYS A 116 -16.85 7.00 0.55
N LEU A 117 -16.83 7.18 -0.77
CA LEU A 117 -16.03 8.20 -1.42
C LEU A 117 -16.66 9.58 -1.15
N VAL A 118 -16.00 10.39 -0.31
CA VAL A 118 -16.45 11.74 0.07
C VAL A 118 -15.58 12.84 -0.53
N GLY A 119 -14.44 12.46 -1.13
CA GLY A 119 -13.52 13.38 -1.79
C GLY A 119 -14.09 13.95 -3.10
N ARG A 120 -13.61 15.15 -3.47
CA ARG A 120 -13.96 15.79 -4.74
C ARG A 120 -13.02 15.32 -5.86
N ALA A 121 -13.59 15.02 -7.03
CA ALA A 121 -12.82 14.77 -8.24
C ALA A 121 -11.87 15.94 -8.56
N GLY A 122 -10.66 15.64 -9.03
CA GLY A 122 -9.64 16.64 -9.35
C GLY A 122 -8.77 17.09 -8.16
N HIS A 123 -8.97 16.55 -6.95
CA HIS A 123 -8.08 16.84 -5.81
C HIS A 123 -6.64 16.32 -6.03
N GLY A 124 -6.47 15.30 -6.87
CA GLY A 124 -5.17 14.74 -7.26
C GLY A 124 -4.30 15.73 -8.02
N THR A 125 -3.00 15.78 -7.71
CA THR A 125 -2.02 16.61 -8.40
C THR A 125 -0.90 15.74 -8.96
N TYR A 126 -0.32 16.17 -10.08
CA TYR A 126 0.93 15.60 -10.56
C TYR A 126 2.05 15.81 -9.53
N ILE A 127 2.95 14.83 -9.43
CA ILE A 127 4.12 14.88 -8.55
C ILE A 127 5.35 14.69 -9.42
N GLU A 128 6.16 15.72 -9.51
CA GLU A 128 7.48 15.65 -10.12
C GLU A 128 8.39 14.78 -9.24
N ARG A 129 9.19 13.92 -9.87
CA ARG A 129 9.99 12.90 -9.17
C ARG A 129 11.46 13.21 -9.31
N ALA A 130 12.20 13.06 -8.22
CA ALA A 130 13.65 13.08 -8.27
C ALA A 130 14.20 11.75 -8.83
N ARG A 131 15.48 11.73 -9.20
CA ARG A 131 16.16 10.48 -9.52
C ARG A 131 16.23 9.61 -8.27
N SER A 132 15.73 8.39 -8.37
CA SER A 132 15.79 7.40 -7.29
C SER A 132 17.24 7.05 -6.93
N PRO A 133 17.60 6.96 -5.63
CA PRO A 133 18.92 6.51 -5.24
C PRO A 133 19.21 5.06 -5.69
N PHE A 134 18.16 4.25 -5.87
CA PHE A 134 18.27 2.86 -6.35
C PHE A 134 18.45 2.75 -7.87
N ALA A 135 18.28 3.85 -8.61
CA ALA A 135 18.54 3.91 -10.05
C ALA A 135 19.98 4.33 -10.39
N SER A 136 20.84 4.47 -9.37
CA SER A 136 22.27 4.67 -9.55
C SER A 136 22.94 3.34 -9.92
N PRO A 137 23.76 3.29 -10.97
CA PRO A 137 24.52 2.08 -11.29
C PRO A 137 25.37 1.63 -10.11
N ALA A 138 25.46 0.33 -9.86
CA ALA A 138 26.25 -0.24 -8.77
C ALA A 138 27.78 -0.07 -8.93
N GLY A 139 28.23 0.64 -9.97
CA GLY A 139 29.66 0.83 -10.28
C GLY A 139 30.39 -0.44 -10.71
N ARG A 140 29.72 -1.61 -10.74
CA ARG A 140 30.31 -2.88 -11.12
C ARG A 140 30.29 -3.06 -12.63
N GLN A 141 31.46 -3.00 -13.25
CA GLN A 141 31.65 -3.44 -14.63
C GLN A 141 31.80 -4.97 -14.65
N VAL A 142 31.03 -5.64 -15.50
CA VAL A 142 31.10 -7.10 -15.70
C VAL A 142 32.06 -7.44 -16.84
N THR A 143 32.32 -6.48 -17.72
CA THR A 143 33.26 -6.57 -18.84
C THR A 143 34.15 -5.34 -18.87
N GLU A 144 35.24 -5.43 -19.62
CA GLU A 144 36.19 -4.35 -19.92
C GLU A 144 35.58 -3.24 -20.81
N PHE A 145 34.35 -3.42 -21.31
CA PHE A 145 33.62 -2.39 -22.02
C PHE A 145 33.12 -1.32 -21.04
N ALA A 146 33.85 -0.21 -20.97
CA ALA A 146 33.34 1.04 -20.42
C ALA A 146 32.52 1.75 -21.50
N PRO A 147 31.20 1.99 -21.32
CA PRO A 147 30.45 2.80 -22.27
C PRO A 147 31.10 4.19 -22.33
N ALA A 148 31.66 4.53 -23.49
CA ALA A 148 32.29 5.80 -23.71
C ALA A 148 31.24 6.92 -23.59
N GLY A 149 31.40 7.76 -22.57
CA GLY A 149 30.50 8.87 -22.29
C GLY A 149 29.44 8.50 -21.26
N ALA A 150 29.64 9.01 -20.03
CA ALA A 150 28.54 9.15 -19.09
C ALA A 150 27.39 9.86 -19.83
N PHE A 151 26.20 9.25 -19.82
CA PHE A 151 24.99 9.92 -20.27
C PHE A 151 24.84 11.21 -19.46
N LYS A 152 25.22 12.35 -20.06
CA LYS A 152 24.93 13.67 -19.54
C LYS A 152 23.43 13.85 -19.71
N GLY A 153 22.72 13.83 -18.56
CA GLY A 153 21.31 14.20 -18.48
C GLY A 153 21.08 15.67 -18.76
#